data_AF-G9PAR9-F1
#
_entry.id   AF-G9PAR9-F1
#
_cell.length_a   1.000
_cell.length_b   1.000
_cell.length_c   1.000
_cell.angle_alpha   90.00
_cell.angle_beta   90.00
_cell.angle_gamma   90.00
#
_symmetry.space_group_name_H-M   'P 1'
#
loop_
_entity.id
_entity.type
_entity.pdbx_description
1 polymer ?
#
loop_
_entity_poly.entity_id
_entity_poly.type
_entity_poly.pdbx_seq_one_letter_code
_entity_poly.pdbx_strand_id
1 'polypeptide(L)'
;MLFGLIFICTRISQIITLIPPVGMLSWFVKKFNDANILTPDDILVLFIVTVLALGWALLTLLYYSRSSHNGMFISFVDLCFLGGLIAGIVYLRKIQYADCQDPSVDSIWYNHIHNVGIPGYSWPVRKPCAMLKASWAFAIMNTVFFAVTALAAWSHGDSVVVEERVVRHRSSHHSHRRRRSRSNSQSYYSSRRGYV
;
A
#
# COMPACT_ATOMS: atom_id res chain seq x y z
N MET A 1 16.00 -6.88 3.72
CA MET A 1 15.96 -7.04 2.24
C MET A 1 14.76 -7.84 1.74
N LEU A 2 14.51 -9.08 2.20
CA LEU A 2 13.37 -9.90 1.74
C LEU A 2 12.00 -9.22 1.95
N PHE A 3 11.81 -8.57 3.09
CA PHE A 3 10.56 -7.86 3.41
C PHE A 3 10.29 -6.67 2.47
N GLY A 4 11.30 -5.83 2.22
CA GLY A 4 11.18 -4.71 1.27
C GLY A 4 10.87 -5.20 -0.15
N LEU A 5 11.41 -6.36 -0.55
CA LEU A 5 11.11 -6.99 -1.83
C LEU A 5 9.66 -7.48 -1.88
N ILE A 6 9.17 -8.16 -0.84
CA ILE A 6 7.76 -8.59 -0.75
C ILE A 6 6.82 -7.37 -0.76
N PHE A 7 7.17 -6.30 -0.05
CA PHE A 7 6.41 -5.05 -0.05
C PHE A 7 6.35 -4.43 -1.46
N ILE A 8 7.48 -4.32 -2.17
CA ILE A 8 7.50 -3.78 -3.53
C ILE A 8 6.73 -4.69 -4.49
N CYS A 9 6.93 -6.00 -4.43
CA CYS A 9 6.23 -6.96 -5.29
C CYS A 9 4.70 -6.90 -5.07
N THR A 10 4.26 -6.80 -3.81
CA THR A 10 2.83 -6.66 -3.47
C THR A 10 2.26 -5.31 -3.90
N ARG A 11 3.04 -4.22 -3.87
CA ARG A 11 2.62 -2.93 -4.44
C ARG A 11 2.47 -2.98 -5.95
N ILE A 12 3.41 -3.59 -6.66
CA ILE A 12 3.32 -3.76 -8.11
C ILE A 12 2.11 -4.62 -8.47
N SER A 13 1.84 -5.71 -7.73
CA SER A 13 0.65 -6.52 -7.97
C SER A 13 -0.66 -5.77 -7.70
N GLN A 14 -0.72 -4.91 -6.67
CA GLN A 14 -1.85 -4.02 -6.43
C GLN A 14 -2.07 -3.07 -7.63
N ILE A 15 -1.02 -2.42 -8.12
CA ILE A 15 -1.11 -1.50 -9.27
C ILE A 15 -1.65 -2.24 -10.50
N ILE A 16 -1.07 -3.39 -10.84
CA ILE A 16 -1.48 -4.18 -12.00
C ILE A 16 -2.95 -4.61 -11.89
N THR A 17 -3.41 -4.96 -10.70
CA THR A 17 -4.79 -5.42 -10.48
C THR A 17 -5.80 -4.28 -10.26
N LEU A 18 -5.37 -3.06 -9.95
CA LEU A 18 -6.21 -1.86 -9.85
C LEU A 18 -6.43 -1.15 -11.18
N ILE A 19 -5.50 -1.26 -12.14
CA ILE A 19 -5.67 -0.66 -13.46
C ILE A 19 -6.94 -1.17 -14.19
N PRO A 20 -7.22 -2.49 -14.26
CA PRO A 20 -8.42 -2.99 -14.90
C PRO A 20 -9.74 -2.45 -14.32
N PRO A 21 -10.00 -2.50 -12.99
CA PRO A 21 -11.25 -1.97 -12.46
C PRO A 21 -11.38 -0.46 -12.68
N VAL A 22 -10.31 0.34 -12.56
CA VAL A 22 -10.36 1.77 -12.90
C VAL A 22 -10.74 1.98 -14.35
N GLY A 23 -10.14 1.24 -15.29
CA GLY A 23 -10.45 1.33 -16.72
C GLY A 23 -11.90 0.96 -17.03
N MET A 24 -12.37 -0.20 -16.55
CA MET A 24 -13.73 -0.67 -16.80
C MET A 24 -14.79 0.25 -16.18
N LEU A 25 -14.58 0.71 -14.93
CA LEU A 25 -15.52 1.58 -14.23
C LEU A 25 -15.54 3.00 -14.81
N SER A 26 -14.39 3.53 -15.26
CA SER A 26 -14.34 4.86 -15.90
C SER A 26 -15.20 4.93 -17.16
N TRP A 27 -15.27 3.83 -17.92
CA TRP A 27 -16.12 3.73 -19.10
C TRP A 27 -17.60 3.81 -18.72
N PHE A 28 -18.02 3.16 -17.63
CA PHE A 28 -19.40 3.29 -17.12
C PHE A 28 -19.69 4.73 -16.73
N VAL A 29 -18.84 5.34 -15.90
CA VAL A 29 -19.02 6.72 -15.44
C VAL A 29 -19.14 7.68 -16.61
N LYS A 30 -18.29 7.55 -17.64
CA LYS A 30 -18.38 8.37 -18.85
C LYS A 30 -19.72 8.20 -19.55
N LYS A 31 -20.23 6.97 -19.66
CA LYS A 31 -21.49 6.69 -20.36
C LYS A 31 -22.72 7.24 -19.64
N PHE A 32 -22.76 7.16 -18.32
CA PHE A 32 -23.81 7.82 -17.53
C PHE A 32 -23.73 9.34 -17.63
N ASN A 33 -22.52 9.91 -17.61
CA ASN A 33 -22.30 11.34 -17.76
C ASN A 33 -22.68 11.87 -19.16
N ASP A 34 -22.31 11.14 -20.23
CA ASP A 34 -22.69 11.48 -21.61
C ASP A 34 -24.22 11.48 -21.81
N ALA A 35 -24.94 10.67 -21.02
CA ALA A 35 -26.39 10.56 -21.03
C ALA A 35 -27.11 11.50 -20.04
N ASN A 36 -26.34 12.33 -19.32
CA ASN A 36 -26.84 13.29 -18.34
C ASN A 36 -27.74 12.67 -17.25
N ILE A 37 -27.41 11.44 -16.84
CA ILE A 37 -28.09 10.70 -15.77
C ILE A 37 -27.13 10.43 -14.62
N LEU A 38 -27.68 10.29 -13.40
CA LEU A 38 -26.88 9.97 -12.23
C LEU A 38 -26.27 8.56 -12.38
N THR A 39 -24.98 8.44 -12.09
CA THR A 39 -24.32 7.13 -11.99
C THR A 39 -24.88 6.38 -10.78
N PRO A 40 -25.15 5.07 -10.89
CA PRO A 40 -25.56 4.27 -9.75
C PRO A 40 -24.50 4.30 -8.64
N ASP A 41 -24.94 4.55 -7.41
CA ASP A 41 -24.06 4.67 -6.23
C ASP A 41 -23.17 3.44 -6.06
N ASP A 42 -23.71 2.25 -6.34
CA ASP A 42 -22.99 0.99 -6.26
C ASP A 42 -21.67 1.03 -7.06
N ILE A 43 -21.73 1.50 -8.31
CA ILE A 43 -20.58 1.58 -9.23
C ILE A 43 -19.66 2.73 -8.83
N LEU A 44 -20.25 3.87 -8.45
CA LEU A 44 -19.52 5.10 -8.14
C LEU A 44 -18.61 4.94 -6.92
N VAL A 45 -19.07 4.28 -5.86
CA VAL A 45 -18.26 4.02 -4.66
C VAL A 45 -17.02 3.20 -5.01
N LEU A 46 -17.20 2.10 -5.75
CA LEU A 46 -16.08 1.24 -6.13
C LEU A 46 -15.09 1.97 -7.06
N PHE A 47 -15.59 2.82 -7.97
CA PHE A 47 -14.75 3.62 -8.85
C PHE A 47 -13.86 4.60 -8.08
N ILE A 48 -14.44 5.39 -7.16
CA ILE A 48 -13.69 6.36 -6.37
C ILE A 48 -12.61 5.67 -5.54
N VAL A 49 -12.98 4.58 -4.85
CA VAL A 49 -12.03 3.85 -3.99
C VAL A 49 -10.89 3.28 -4.82
N THR A 50 -11.16 2.67 -5.98
CA THR A 50 -10.11 2.07 -6.82
C THR A 50 -9.17 3.11 -7.44
N VAL A 51 -9.67 4.29 -7.82
CA VAL A 51 -8.84 5.41 -8.31
C VAL A 51 -7.93 5.95 -7.21
N LEU A 52 -8.48 6.21 -6.01
CA LEU A 52 -7.70 6.68 -4.87
C LEU A 52 -6.67 5.64 -4.42
N ALA A 53 -7.05 4.36 -4.41
CA ALA A 53 -6.17 3.24 -4.08
C ALA A 53 -5.01 3.12 -5.08
N LEU A 54 -5.28 3.28 -6.37
CA LEU A 54 -4.25 3.26 -7.41
C LEU A 54 -3.27 4.42 -7.25
N GLY A 55 -3.79 5.63 -7.00
CA GLY A 55 -2.98 6.81 -6.70
C GLY A 55 -2.09 6.59 -5.47
N TRP A 56 -2.67 6.03 -4.40
CA TRP A 56 -1.93 5.69 -3.18
C TRP A 56 -0.85 4.63 -3.40
N ALA A 57 -1.15 3.56 -4.13
CA ALA A 57 -0.19 2.50 -4.44
C ALA A 57 0.99 3.03 -5.28
N LEU A 58 0.73 3.93 -6.23
CA LEU A 58 1.78 4.61 -7.00
C LEU A 58 2.63 5.55 -6.14
N LEU A 59 1.98 6.38 -5.32
CA LEU A 59 2.68 7.30 -4.42
C LEU A 59 3.58 6.54 -3.45
N THR A 60 3.07 5.50 -2.78
CA THR A 60 3.85 4.71 -1.84
C THR A 60 5.01 3.97 -2.50
N LEU A 61 4.87 3.49 -3.74
CA LEU A 61 5.97 2.90 -4.51
C LEU A 61 7.08 3.93 -4.78
N LEU A 62 6.71 5.14 -5.23
CA LEU A 62 7.66 6.22 -5.53
C LEU A 62 8.33 6.76 -4.26
N TYR A 63 7.58 6.96 -3.18
CA TYR A 63 8.13 7.44 -1.91
C TYR A 63 9.07 6.42 -1.26
N TYR A 64 8.76 5.11 -1.34
CA TYR A 64 9.65 4.07 -0.82
C TYR A 64 11.02 4.06 -1.52
N SER A 65 11.06 4.38 -2.82
CA SER A 65 12.32 4.49 -3.56
C SER A 65 13.19 5.67 -3.16
N ARG A 66 12.63 6.69 -2.48
CA ARG A 66 13.25 8.00 -2.31
C ARG A 66 13.46 8.43 -0.84
N SER A 67 12.79 7.82 0.14
CA SER A 67 13.01 8.12 1.57
C SER A 67 12.40 7.08 2.51
N SER A 68 13.09 6.80 3.63
CA SER A 68 12.63 5.97 4.77
C SER A 68 11.38 6.56 5.42
N HIS A 69 10.20 6.16 4.93
CA HIS A 69 8.91 6.61 5.46
C HIS A 69 8.44 5.78 6.66
N ASN A 70 7.66 6.43 7.54
CA ASN A 70 7.03 5.79 8.68
C ASN A 70 6.03 4.69 8.24
N GLY A 71 6.39 3.43 8.48
CA GLY A 71 5.58 2.26 8.12
C GLY A 71 4.20 2.24 8.79
N MET A 72 4.03 2.83 9.98
CA MET A 72 2.72 2.90 10.64
C MET A 72 1.71 3.76 9.88
N PHE A 73 2.14 4.89 9.31
CA PHE A 73 1.25 5.73 8.50
C PHE A 73 0.78 5.00 7.25
N ILE A 74 1.70 4.27 6.61
CA ILE A 74 1.37 3.45 5.44
C ILE A 74 0.35 2.36 5.80
N SER A 75 0.57 1.66 6.92
CA SER A 75 -0.35 0.64 7.41
C SER A 75 -1.75 1.21 7.70
N PHE A 76 -1.83 2.38 8.35
CA PHE A 76 -3.09 3.05 8.64
C PHE A 76 -3.88 3.39 7.37
N VAL A 77 -3.22 4.00 6.37
CA VAL A 77 -3.89 4.36 5.12
C VAL A 77 -4.28 3.12 4.31
N ASP A 78 -3.46 2.07 4.32
CA ASP A 78 -3.83 0.79 3.69
C ASP A 78 -5.07 0.15 4.34
N LEU A 79 -5.24 0.26 5.67
CA LEU A 79 -6.45 -0.19 6.36
C LEU A 79 -7.68 0.63 5.96
N CYS A 80 -7.53 1.94 5.72
CA CYS A 80 -8.62 2.76 5.17
C CYS A 80 -9.02 2.29 3.76
N PHE A 81 -8.05 1.98 2.89
CA PHE A 81 -8.34 1.43 1.55
C PHE A 81 -8.95 0.04 1.58
N LEU A 82 -8.52 -0.81 2.52
CA LEU A 82 -9.16 -2.09 2.81
C LEU A 82 -10.64 -1.88 3.17
N GLY A 83 -10.94 -0.97 4.10
CA GLY A 83 -12.32 -0.66 4.49
C GLY A 83 -13.15 -0.10 3.33
N GLY A 84 -12.57 0.79 2.54
CA GLY A 84 -13.23 1.35 1.35
C GLY A 84 -13.52 0.30 0.28
N LEU A 85 -12.59 -0.63 0.03
CA LEU A 85 -12.79 -1.71 -0.94
C LEU A 85 -13.85 -2.70 -0.47
N ILE A 86 -13.88 -3.03 0.84
CA ILE A 86 -14.95 -3.84 1.42
C ILE A 86 -16.31 -3.15 1.23
N ALA A 87 -16.41 -1.85 1.49
CA ALA A 87 -17.65 -1.11 1.25
C ALA A 87 -18.09 -1.24 -0.23
N GLY A 88 -17.19 -0.99 -1.18
CA GLY A 88 -17.47 -1.14 -2.61
C GLY A 88 -17.92 -2.55 -3.01
N ILE A 89 -17.28 -3.60 -2.45
CA ILE A 89 -17.66 -5.00 -2.66
C ILE A 89 -19.07 -5.30 -2.14
N VAL A 90 -19.41 -4.76 -0.97
CA VAL A 90 -20.73 -4.95 -0.34
C VAL A 90 -21.83 -4.26 -1.13
N TYR A 91 -21.58 -3.06 -1.66
CA TYR A 91 -22.53 -2.38 -2.54
C TYR A 91 -22.75 -3.17 -3.84
N LEU A 92 -21.67 -3.67 -4.47
CA LEU A 92 -21.78 -4.49 -5.69
C LEU A 92 -22.20 -5.95 -5.46
N ARG A 93 -22.41 -6.42 -4.23
CA ARG A 93 -22.63 -7.85 -3.93
C ARG A 93 -23.76 -8.51 -4.73
N LYS A 94 -24.74 -7.70 -5.16
CA LYS A 94 -25.90 -8.16 -5.93
C LYS A 94 -25.52 -8.77 -7.29
N ILE A 95 -24.34 -8.44 -7.82
CA ILE A 95 -23.87 -9.00 -9.10
C ILE A 95 -23.29 -10.42 -8.98
N GLN A 96 -23.03 -10.90 -7.76
CA GLN A 96 -22.45 -12.22 -7.53
C GLN A 96 -23.29 -13.35 -8.16
N TYR A 97 -24.61 -13.23 -8.08
CA TYR A 97 -25.58 -14.23 -8.56
C TYR A 97 -26.10 -13.95 -9.97
N ALA A 98 -25.62 -12.90 -10.64
CA ALA A 98 -26.07 -12.57 -11.98
C ALA A 98 -25.44 -13.52 -13.01
N ASP A 99 -26.29 -14.06 -13.90
CA ASP A 99 -25.86 -14.73 -15.13
C ASP A 99 -25.75 -13.69 -16.25
N CYS A 100 -24.57 -13.60 -16.85
CA CYS A 100 -24.26 -12.65 -17.91
C CYS A 100 -24.53 -13.20 -19.31
N GLN A 101 -24.90 -14.48 -19.47
CA GLN A 101 -25.31 -15.03 -20.76
C GLN A 101 -26.79 -14.77 -21.04
N ASP A 102 -27.68 -15.12 -20.11
CA ASP A 102 -29.13 -14.91 -20.23
C ASP A 102 -29.68 -14.26 -18.94
N PRO A 103 -29.56 -12.93 -18.83
CA PRO A 103 -30.02 -12.21 -17.65
C PRO A 103 -31.55 -12.24 -17.62
N SER A 104 -32.13 -12.94 -16.66
CA SER A 104 -33.58 -12.90 -16.43
C SER A 104 -34.00 -11.50 -15.98
N VAL A 105 -35.21 -11.09 -16.37
CA VAL A 105 -35.83 -9.82 -15.95
C VAL A 105 -35.94 -9.70 -14.43
N ASP A 106 -35.98 -10.82 -13.71
CA ASP A 106 -36.02 -10.84 -12.24
C ASP A 106 -34.65 -10.63 -11.58
N SER A 107 -33.55 -10.63 -12.34
CA SER A 107 -32.23 -10.42 -11.76
C SER A 107 -32.08 -8.98 -11.25
N ILE A 108 -31.73 -8.84 -9.97
CA ILE A 108 -31.67 -7.54 -9.27
C ILE A 108 -30.68 -6.58 -9.98
N TRP A 109 -29.59 -7.11 -10.54
CA TRP A 109 -28.63 -6.36 -11.36
C TRP A 109 -29.30 -5.78 -12.61
N TYR A 110 -30.11 -6.58 -13.32
CA TYR A 110 -30.78 -6.16 -14.54
C TYR A 110 -31.78 -5.05 -14.23
N ASN A 111 -32.62 -5.20 -13.21
CA ASN A 111 -33.56 -4.15 -12.85
C ASN A 111 -32.89 -2.85 -12.40
N HIS A 112 -31.73 -2.89 -11.75
CA HIS A 112 -31.06 -1.68 -11.28
C HIS A 112 -30.26 -0.98 -12.38
N ILE A 113 -29.74 -1.72 -13.37
CA ILE A 113 -28.85 -1.16 -14.42
C ILE A 113 -29.53 -1.03 -15.79
N HIS A 114 -30.56 -1.83 -16.06
CA HIS A 114 -31.44 -1.69 -17.23
C HIS A 114 -32.47 -0.56 -17.04
N ASN A 115 -33.02 -0.36 -15.83
CA ASN A 115 -34.01 0.72 -15.57
C ASN A 115 -33.40 2.08 -15.19
N VAL A 116 -32.11 2.17 -14.85
CA VAL A 116 -31.37 3.46 -14.96
C VAL A 116 -31.00 3.77 -16.42
N GLY A 117 -31.73 3.14 -17.34
CA GLY A 117 -31.65 3.25 -18.78
C GLY A 117 -31.51 4.70 -19.22
N ILE A 118 -30.39 4.94 -19.89
CA ILE A 118 -30.27 6.03 -20.85
C ILE A 118 -31.52 5.90 -21.77
N PRO A 119 -32.43 6.89 -21.79
CA PRO A 119 -33.64 6.81 -22.59
C PRO A 119 -33.28 6.52 -24.06
N GLY A 120 -33.74 5.38 -24.59
CA GLY A 120 -33.51 5.00 -25.99
C GLY A 120 -32.20 4.26 -26.30
N TYR A 121 -31.39 3.86 -25.31
CA TYR A 121 -30.17 3.09 -25.55
C TYR A 121 -30.26 1.66 -24.98
N SER A 122 -30.43 0.67 -25.86
CA SER A 122 -30.37 -0.75 -25.50
C SER A 122 -28.91 -1.19 -25.34
N TRP A 123 -28.44 -1.31 -24.10
CA TRP A 123 -27.11 -1.86 -23.83
C TRP A 123 -27.10 -3.38 -24.09
N PRO A 124 -26.11 -3.92 -24.85
CA PRO A 124 -25.92 -5.36 -24.93
C PRO A 124 -25.54 -5.89 -23.55
N VAL A 125 -26.46 -6.57 -22.86
CA VAL A 125 -26.37 -6.88 -21.41
C VAL A 125 -25.16 -7.75 -21.04
N ARG A 126 -24.68 -8.58 -21.97
CA ARG A 126 -23.60 -9.55 -21.73
C ARG A 126 -22.26 -8.90 -21.37
N LYS A 127 -21.84 -7.88 -22.12
CA LYS A 127 -20.55 -7.19 -21.92
C LYS A 127 -20.47 -6.39 -20.60
N PRO A 128 -21.41 -5.48 -20.28
CA PRO A 128 -21.35 -4.69 -19.06
C PRO A 128 -21.53 -5.57 -17.80
N CYS A 129 -22.35 -6.63 -17.86
CA CYS A 129 -22.45 -7.60 -16.77
C CYS A 129 -21.10 -8.27 -16.48
N ALA A 130 -20.42 -8.76 -17.52
CA ALA A 130 -19.11 -9.40 -17.37
C ALA A 130 -18.04 -8.43 -16.86
N MET A 131 -18.03 -7.19 -17.34
CA MET A 131 -17.11 -6.14 -16.87
C MET A 131 -17.32 -5.82 -15.39
N LEU A 132 -18.59 -5.68 -14.97
CA LEU A 132 -18.91 -5.32 -13.59
C LEU A 132 -18.61 -6.48 -12.64
N LYS A 133 -18.89 -7.73 -13.05
CA LYS A 133 -18.51 -8.95 -12.32
C LYS A 133 -16.98 -9.10 -12.21
N ALA A 134 -16.25 -8.80 -13.28
CA ALA A 134 -14.79 -8.78 -13.26
C ALA A 134 -14.26 -7.70 -12.30
N SER A 135 -14.82 -6.49 -12.34
CA SER A 135 -14.41 -5.41 -11.43
C SER A 135 -14.64 -5.76 -9.95
N TRP A 136 -15.74 -6.46 -9.64
CA TRP A 136 -16.03 -6.97 -8.31
C TRP A 136 -15.00 -8.01 -7.85
N ALA A 137 -14.62 -8.95 -8.74
CA ALA A 137 -13.56 -9.90 -8.44
C ALA A 137 -12.19 -9.24 -8.22
N PHE A 138 -11.83 -8.25 -9.06
CA PHE A 138 -10.60 -7.48 -8.88
C PHE A 138 -10.58 -6.68 -7.58
N ALA A 139 -11.73 -6.18 -7.12
CA ALA A 139 -11.86 -5.50 -5.84
C ALA A 139 -11.59 -6.44 -4.66
N ILE A 140 -12.11 -7.68 -4.72
CA ILE A 140 -11.84 -8.71 -3.70
C ILE A 140 -10.34 -9.04 -3.64
N MET A 141 -9.70 -9.27 -4.79
CA MET A 141 -8.27 -9.54 -4.85
C MET A 141 -7.45 -8.38 -4.26
N ASN A 142 -7.79 -7.14 -4.60
CA ASN A 142 -7.12 -5.96 -4.05
C ASN A 142 -7.34 -5.79 -2.55
N THR A 143 -8.52 -6.14 -2.04
CA THR A 143 -8.79 -6.11 -0.58
C THR A 143 -7.80 -7.01 0.16
N VAL A 144 -7.55 -8.22 -0.35
CA VAL A 144 -6.56 -9.15 0.22
C VAL A 144 -5.15 -8.56 0.11
N PHE A 145 -4.79 -7.99 -1.03
CA PHE A 145 -3.47 -7.39 -1.17
C PHE A 145 -3.25 -6.20 -0.24
N PHE A 146 -4.25 -5.33 -0.04
CA PHE A 146 -4.17 -4.23 0.92
C PHE A 146 -4.08 -4.72 2.36
N ALA A 147 -4.75 -5.82 2.70
CA ALA A 147 -4.62 -6.45 4.01
C ALA A 147 -3.18 -6.94 4.25
N VAL A 148 -2.60 -7.63 3.25
CA VAL A 148 -1.22 -8.13 3.33
C VAL A 148 -0.23 -6.97 3.44
N THR A 149 -0.39 -5.88 2.69
CA THR A 149 0.52 -4.72 2.80
C THR A 149 0.36 -3.98 4.12
N ALA A 150 -0.86 -3.87 4.66
CA ALA A 150 -1.09 -3.29 5.98
C ALA A 150 -0.40 -4.09 7.09
N LEU A 151 -0.54 -5.42 7.08
CA LEU A 151 0.11 -6.33 8.04
C LEU A 151 1.63 -6.30 7.89
N ALA A 152 2.13 -6.32 6.65
CA ALA A 152 3.55 -6.18 6.38
C ALA A 152 4.07 -4.86 6.97
N ALA A 153 3.46 -3.72 6.63
CA ALA A 153 3.86 -2.40 7.10
C ALA A 153 3.79 -2.27 8.63
N TRP A 154 2.77 -2.85 9.27
CA TRP A 154 2.67 -2.90 10.73
C TRP A 154 3.83 -3.67 11.35
N SER A 155 4.14 -4.87 10.84
CA SER A 155 5.20 -5.74 11.37
C SER A 155 6.60 -5.11 11.30
N HIS A 156 6.81 -4.13 10.41
CA HIS A 156 8.07 -3.40 10.26
C HIS A 156 8.05 -2.00 10.87
N GLY A 157 6.91 -1.52 11.40
CA GLY A 157 6.79 -0.18 11.99
C GLY A 157 7.71 0.06 13.20
N ASP A 158 8.20 -1.01 13.84
CA ASP A 158 9.09 -0.94 15.01
C ASP A 158 10.58 -1.01 14.66
N SER A 159 10.96 -1.37 13.42
CA SER A 159 12.36 -1.57 13.01
C SER A 159 12.94 -0.45 12.14
N VAL A 160 12.12 0.54 11.73
CA VAL A 160 12.56 1.65 10.84
C VAL A 160 13.43 2.70 11.55
N VAL A 161 13.80 2.53 12.83
CA VAL A 161 14.74 3.44 13.52
C VAL A 161 16.21 3.10 13.23
N VAL A 162 16.53 1.91 12.71
CA VAL A 162 17.93 1.42 12.77
C VAL A 162 18.73 1.55 11.47
N GLU A 163 18.11 1.59 10.28
CA GLU A 163 18.90 1.40 9.05
C GLU A 163 19.50 2.68 8.43
N GLU A 164 19.15 3.88 8.91
CA GLU A 164 19.75 5.14 8.41
C GLU A 164 20.26 6.11 9.49
N ARG A 165 20.44 5.60 10.72
CA ARG A 165 21.31 6.24 11.71
C ARG A 165 22.42 5.31 12.19
N VAL A 166 22.95 4.49 11.28
CA VAL A 166 24.40 4.24 11.26
C VAL A 166 25.09 5.43 10.58
N VAL A 167 24.80 6.64 11.08
CA VAL A 167 25.92 7.53 11.37
C VAL A 167 26.76 6.68 12.30
N ARG A 168 27.80 6.05 11.74
CA ARG A 168 28.96 5.64 12.51
C ARG A 168 29.29 6.85 13.36
N HIS A 169 28.79 6.87 14.58
CA HIS A 169 29.47 7.58 15.62
C HIS A 169 30.81 6.87 15.63
N ARG A 170 31.77 7.53 14.97
CA ARG A 170 33.17 7.45 15.27
C ARG A 170 33.26 7.79 16.76
N SER A 171 32.90 6.86 17.64
CA SER A 171 33.57 6.71 18.90
C SER A 171 34.94 6.14 18.54
N SER A 172 35.78 7.04 18.04
CA SER A 172 37.23 6.92 18.07
C SER A 172 37.61 6.80 19.54
N HIS A 173 37.45 5.60 20.10
CA HIS A 173 38.16 5.19 21.29
C HIS A 173 39.62 5.03 20.88
N HIS A 174 40.33 6.17 20.91
CA HIS A 174 41.77 6.22 21.03
C HIS A 174 42.12 5.61 22.40
N SER A 175 42.18 4.28 22.48
CA SER A 175 42.79 3.60 23.61
C SER A 175 44.30 3.80 23.48
N HIS A 176 44.79 4.79 24.22
CA HIS A 176 46.21 5.05 24.38
C HIS A 176 46.93 3.78 24.84
N ARG A 177 47.80 3.26 23.97
CA ARG A 177 48.88 2.35 24.33
C ARG A 177 49.72 2.98 25.44
N ARG A 178 49.58 2.51 26.69
CA ARG A 178 50.62 2.63 27.72
C ARG A 178 51.26 1.26 27.94
N ARG A 179 52.18 0.89 27.05
CA ARG A 179 53.24 -0.07 27.35
C ARG A 179 54.43 0.72 27.91
N ARG A 180 54.66 0.67 29.22
CA ARG A 180 55.97 0.95 29.82
C ARG A 180 56.20 0.00 30.98
N SER A 181 56.76 -1.15 30.62
CA SER A 181 57.60 -1.96 31.50
C SER A 181 59.05 -1.54 31.25
N ARG A 182 59.72 -1.00 32.28
CA ARG A 182 61.18 -1.00 32.41
C ARG A 182 61.56 -0.81 33.86
N SER A 183 61.81 -1.94 34.51
CA SER A 183 62.69 -2.09 35.66
C SER A 183 64.15 -1.90 35.21
N ASN A 184 64.92 -1.04 35.89
CA ASN A 184 66.28 -1.34 36.37
C ASN A 184 66.93 -0.17 37.12
N SER A 185 67.35 -0.48 38.35
CA SER A 185 68.69 -0.27 38.92
C SER A 185 69.29 1.15 39.07
N GLN A 186 69.30 1.60 40.33
CA GLN A 186 70.51 1.67 41.19
C GLN A 186 71.72 2.49 40.68
N SER A 187 72.01 3.62 41.33
CA SER A 187 73.38 4.01 41.69
C SER A 187 73.41 5.16 42.70
N TYR A 188 74.35 5.00 43.64
CA TYR A 188 74.78 5.85 44.73
C TYR A 188 75.25 7.25 44.29
N TYR A 189 75.03 8.28 45.13
CA TYR A 189 76.06 9.28 45.41
C TYR A 189 75.89 9.93 46.79
N SER A 190 77.01 10.05 47.49
CA SER A 190 77.15 10.61 48.84
C SER A 190 77.49 12.10 48.77
N SER A 191 77.04 12.92 49.74
CA SER A 191 77.63 14.22 50.15
C SER A 191 76.66 14.86 51.17
N ARG A 192 76.80 14.68 52.49
CA ARG A 192 77.67 15.39 53.46
C ARG A 192 77.61 16.93 53.42
N ARG A 193 77.00 17.46 54.50
CA ARG A 193 77.45 18.55 55.39
C ARG A 193 76.75 19.92 55.27
N GLY A 194 76.29 20.42 56.42
CA GLY A 194 75.88 21.81 56.64
C GLY A 194 75.11 22.02 57.95
N TYR A 195 75.77 21.88 59.11
CA TYR A 195 75.33 22.47 60.38
C TYR A 195 76.56 23.03 61.11
N VAL A 196 76.39 24.29 61.56
CA VAL A 196 77.20 25.17 62.43
C VAL A 196 78.59 25.56 61.92
#